data_AF-R7ZRZ9-F1
#
_entry.id   AF-R7ZRZ9-F1
#
_cell.length_a   1.000
_cell.length_b   1.000
_cell.length_c   1.000
_cell.angle_alpha   90.00
_cell.angle_beta   90.00
_cell.angle_gamma   90.00
#
_symmetry.space_group_name_H-M   'P 1'
#
loop_
_entity.id
_entity.type
_entity.pdbx_description
1 polymer ?
#
loop_
_entity_poly.entity_id
_entity_poly.type
_entity_poly.pdbx_seq_one_letter_code
_entity_poly.pdbx_strand_id
1 'polypeptide(L)'
;MGKFIDAKHEGICIQTKTKIKKGDHVFYFPGRGMFHESSSVYQEHLKNGSFPSQIDEEKTEGRSNTDDFLVIEALEGLRDQ
;
A
#
# COMPACT_ATOMS: atom_id res chain seq x y z
N MET A 1 -4.93 15.45 6.38
CA MET A 1 -4.29 14.12 6.25
C MET A 1 -4.67 13.56 4.88
N GLY A 2 -3.69 13.23 4.04
CA GLY A 2 -3.95 12.63 2.72
C GLY A 2 -4.15 11.12 2.83
N LYS A 3 -4.63 10.49 1.76
CA LYS A 3 -4.94 9.06 1.71
C LYS A 3 -4.46 8.45 0.40
N PHE A 4 -4.03 7.20 0.45
CA PHE A 4 -3.82 6.38 -0.73
C PHE A 4 -5.17 5.89 -1.25
N ILE A 5 -5.46 6.17 -2.52
CA ILE A 5 -6.70 5.80 -3.20
C ILE A 5 -6.41 5.42 -4.65
N ASP A 6 -7.32 4.67 -5.25
CA ASP A 6 -7.34 4.49 -6.70
C ASP A 6 -7.99 5.69 -7.38
N ALA A 7 -7.32 6.21 -8.40
CA ALA A 7 -7.83 7.34 -9.16
C ALA A 7 -9.14 6.94 -9.87
N LYS A 8 -10.26 7.57 -9.48
CA LYS A 8 -11.57 7.34 -10.14
C LYS A 8 -11.69 8.04 -11.49
N HIS A 9 -10.83 9.03 -11.74
CA HIS A 9 -10.84 9.89 -12.91
C HIS A 9 -9.41 10.11 -13.40
N GLU A 10 -9.28 10.37 -14.71
CA GLU A 10 -8.01 10.82 -15.28
C GLU A 10 -7.64 12.20 -14.73
N GLY A 11 -6.36 12.41 -14.47
CA GLY A 11 -5.85 13.66 -13.94
C GLY A 11 -4.38 13.87 -14.27
N ILE A 12 -3.79 14.91 -13.70
CA ILE A 12 -2.38 15.20 -13.84
C ILE A 12 -1.80 15.40 -12.45
N CYS A 13 -0.70 14.72 -12.17
CA CYS A 13 0.06 14.96 -10.94
C CYS A 13 0.66 16.36 -11.00
N ILE A 14 0.36 17.21 -10.01
CA ILE A 14 0.78 18.62 -10.03
C ILE A 14 2.31 18.76 -10.01
N GLN A 15 3.00 17.88 -9.28
CA GLN A 15 4.45 17.94 -9.07
C GLN A 15 5.24 17.40 -10.27
N THR A 16 4.91 16.19 -10.73
CA THR A 16 5.68 15.51 -11.78
C THR A 16 5.13 15.78 -13.19
N LYS A 17 3.96 16.42 -13.30
CA LYS A 17 3.19 16.59 -14.55
C LYS A 17 2.85 15.27 -15.26
N THR A 18 3.00 14.14 -14.57
CA THR A 18 2.64 12.82 -15.09
C THR A 18 1.13 12.71 -15.21
N LYS A 19 0.65 12.13 -16.31
CA LYS A 19 -0.77 11.82 -16.50
C LYS A 19 -1.15 10.65 -15.59
N ILE A 20 -2.16 10.85 -14.76
CA ILE A 20 -2.78 9.84 -13.91
C ILE A 20 -3.97 9.27 -14.67
N LYS A 21 -4.04 7.96 -14.80
CA LYS A 21 -5.16 7.26 -15.41
C LYS A 21 -6.14 6.78 -14.36
N LYS A 22 -7.37 6.47 -14.80
CA LYS A 22 -8.36 5.83 -13.95
C LYS A 22 -7.86 4.43 -13.55
N GLY A 23 -7.86 4.14 -12.26
CA GLY A 23 -7.34 2.91 -11.68
C GLY A 23 -5.89 2.99 -11.21
N ASP A 24 -5.18 4.08 -11.48
CA ASP A 24 -3.81 4.25 -10.97
C ASP A 24 -3.84 4.51 -9.45
N HIS A 25 -2.92 3.87 -8.72
CA HIS A 25 -2.71 4.12 -7.30
C HIS A 25 -2.07 5.49 -7.09
N VAL A 26 -2.77 6.38 -6.38
CA VAL A 26 -2.32 7.75 -6.13
C VAL A 26 -2.49 8.13 -4.67
N PHE A 27 -1.67 9.07 -4.22
CA PHE A 27 -1.88 9.72 -2.94
C PHE A 27 -2.72 10.96 -3.16
N TYR A 28 -3.93 10.99 -2.62
CA TYR A 28 -4.84 12.13 -2.67
C TYR A 28 -4.71 12.97 -1.41
N PHE A 29 -4.42 14.26 -1.57
CA PHE A 29 -4.40 15.21 -0.49
C PHE A 29 -5.48 16.28 -0.71
N PRO A 30 -6.49 16.39 0.16
CA PRO A 30 -7.55 17.39 0.00
C PRO A 30 -6.96 18.80 0.01
N GLY A 31 -7.32 19.60 -0.99
CA GLY A 31 -6.79 20.97 -1.20
C GLY A 31 -5.47 21.05 -1.97
N ARG A 32 -4.74 19.93 -2.17
CA ARG A 32 -3.55 19.89 -3.03
C ARG A 32 -3.72 19.04 -4.30
N GLY A 33 -4.58 18.02 -4.28
CA GLY A 33 -4.85 17.17 -5.44
C GLY A 33 -4.20 15.78 -5.35
N MET A 34 -3.94 15.18 -6.52
CA MET A 34 -3.45 13.80 -6.65
C MET A 34 -1.95 13.76 -6.95
N PHE A 35 -1.25 12.84 -6.28
CA PHE A 35 0.18 12.61 -6.42
C PHE A 35 0.44 11.21 -6.96
N HIS A 36 1.20 11.13 -8.06
CA HIS A 36 1.62 9.86 -8.68
C HIS A 36 2.71 9.18 -7.85
N GLU A 37 2.92 7.88 -8.00
CA GLU A 37 3.97 7.12 -7.29
C GLU A 37 5.39 7.70 -7.43
N SER A 38 5.65 8.38 -8.55
CA SER A 38 6.92 9.02 -8.86
C SER A 38 7.12 10.36 -8.13
N SER A 39 6.08 10.88 -7.47
CA SER A 39 6.13 12.12 -6.71
C SER A 39 6.85 11.89 -5.38
N SER A 40 7.69 12.85 -4.99
CA SER A 40 8.35 12.84 -3.67
C SER A 40 7.33 12.82 -2.53
N VAL A 41 6.18 13.50 -2.69
CA VAL A 41 5.11 13.55 -1.68
C VAL A 41 4.50 12.17 -1.47
N TYR A 42 4.29 11.43 -2.57
CA TYR A 42 3.78 10.06 -2.51
C TYR A 42 4.76 9.16 -1.74
N GLN A 43 6.05 9.18 -2.11
CA GLN A 43 7.06 8.33 -1.47
C GLN A 43 7.28 8.67 0.01
N GLU A 44 7.22 9.95 0.37
CA GLU A 44 7.34 10.39 1.77
C GLU A 44 6.18 9.85 2.62
N HIS A 45 4.94 9.96 2.13
CA HIS A 45 3.76 9.45 2.86
C HIS A 45 3.70 7.92 2.87
N LEU A 46 4.25 7.28 1.83
CA LEU A 46 4.36 5.83 1.74
C LEU A 46 5.33 5.31 2.82
N LYS A 47 6.49 5.96 2.97
CA LYS A 47 7.49 5.62 3.99
C LYS A 47 7.05 5.96 5.42
N ASN A 48 6.31 7.06 5.58
CA ASN A 48 5.83 7.51 6.89
C ASN A 48 4.55 6.77 7.35
N GLY A 49 4.10 5.75 6.64
CA GLY A 49 2.99 4.90 7.07
C GLY A 49 1.62 5.57 7.04
N SER A 50 1.41 6.58 6.19
CA SER A 50 0.08 7.22 5.99
C SER A 50 -0.89 6.36 5.19
N PHE A 51 -0.80 5.03 5.31
CA PHE A 51 -1.87 4.15 4.89
C PHE A 51 -3.02 4.27 5.90
N PRO A 52 -4.29 4.24 5.46
CA PRO A 52 -5.34 3.86 6.39
C PRO A 52 -4.96 2.49 6.93
N SER A 53 -4.77 2.40 8.25
CA SER A 53 -4.60 1.13 8.94
C SER A 53 -5.83 0.27 8.67
N GLN A 54 -5.73 -0.61 7.69
CA GLN A 54 -6.43 -1.90 7.70
C GLN A 54 -5.44 -2.92 7.15
N ILE A 55 -5.15 -3.85 8.03
CA ILE A 55 -4.34 -5.04 7.85
C ILE A 55 -4.90 -5.80 6.65
N ASP A 56 -4.06 -6.08 5.67
CA ASP A 56 -4.15 -7.30 4.88
C ASP A 56 -2.70 -7.78 4.73
N GLU A 57 -2.33 -8.65 5.67
CA GLU A 57 -1.19 -9.55 5.55
C GLU A 57 -1.39 -10.48 4.34
N GLU A 58 -0.25 -10.95 3.80
CA GLU A 58 -0.10 -12.04 2.81
C GLU A 58 -0.49 -11.72 1.35
N LYS A 59 0.39 -11.79 0.34
CA LYS A 59 1.67 -12.50 0.18
C LYS A 59 2.58 -11.72 -0.77
N THR A 60 3.76 -11.40 -0.27
CA THR A 60 4.96 -11.08 -1.04
C THR A 60 5.64 -12.39 -1.44
N GLU A 61 5.75 -12.66 -2.73
CA GLU A 61 6.87 -13.44 -3.30
C GLU A 61 7.52 -12.56 -4.38
N GLY A 62 8.79 -12.14 -4.29
CA GLY A 62 9.73 -12.46 -3.23
C GLY A 62 11.09 -11.77 -3.35
N ARG A 63 11.96 -12.26 -2.47
CA ARG A 63 13.42 -12.10 -2.36
C ARG A 63 13.95 -10.79 -1.76
N SER A 64 14.19 -10.83 -0.45
CA SER A 64 15.52 -11.28 0.05
C SER A 64 15.62 -11.15 1.57
N ASN A 65 16.01 -12.26 2.23
CA ASN A 65 16.66 -12.39 3.54
C ASN A 65 15.93 -11.70 4.72
N THR A 66 15.54 -12.35 5.81
CA THR A 66 16.26 -13.33 6.63
C THR A 66 15.27 -13.79 7.72
N ASP A 67 15.51 -14.94 8.33
CA ASP A 67 14.91 -15.40 9.61
C ASP A 67 13.49 -15.99 9.56
N ASP A 68 13.48 -17.25 9.14
CA ASP A 68 12.51 -18.29 9.46
C ASP A 68 12.60 -18.61 10.96
N PHE A 69 11.63 -18.19 11.79
CA PHE A 69 11.23 -18.96 12.97
C PHE A 69 9.89 -18.51 13.56
N LEU A 70 9.05 -19.52 13.84
CA LEU A 70 7.78 -19.53 14.60
C LEU A 70 6.49 -19.36 13.80
N VAL A 71 6.21 -20.38 12.98
CA VAL A 71 4.86 -20.83 12.65
C VAL A 71 4.14 -21.25 13.94
N ILE A 72 3.07 -20.54 14.28
CA ILE A 72 2.05 -20.99 15.22
C ILE A 72 1.11 -21.91 14.44
N GLU A 73 1.17 -23.22 14.68
CA GLU A 73 0.01 -24.09 14.52
C GLU A 73 -0.43 -24.57 15.90
N ALA A 74 -1.45 -23.90 16.43
CA ALA A 74 -2.26 -24.40 17.51
C ALA A 74 -3.51 -25.07 16.92
N LEU A 75 -3.81 -26.26 17.42
CA LEU A 75 -5.06 -27.04 17.32
C LEU A 75 -5.30 -27.87 16.06
N GLU A 76 -5.12 -29.20 16.20
CA GLU A 76 -6.21 -30.19 16.27
C GLU A 76 -5.65 -31.37 17.10
N GLY A 77 -6.22 -31.85 18.20
CA GLY A 77 -7.63 -32.12 18.41
C GLY A 77 -7.91 -33.60 18.15
N LEU A 78 -7.62 -34.44 19.15
CA LEU A 78 -7.92 -35.88 19.30
C LEU A 78 -8.83 -36.52 18.25
N ARG A 79 -8.39 -37.65 17.66
CA ARG A 79 -9.25 -38.82 17.46
C ARG A 79 -8.48 -40.14 17.31
N ASP A 80 -8.83 -41.03 18.25
CA ASP A 80 -8.90 -42.49 18.20
C ASP A 80 -7.67 -43.32 17.81
N GLN A 81 -7.04 -43.90 18.83
CA GLN A 81 -6.92 -45.36 18.95
C GLN A 81 -6.90 -45.81 20.41
#